data_AF-A0A7R9YW93-F1
#
_entry.id   AF-A0A7R9YW93-F1
#
_cell.length_a   1.000
_cell.length_b   1.000
_cell.length_c   1.000
_cell.angle_alpha   90.00
_cell.angle_beta   90.00
_cell.angle_gamma   90.00
#
_symmetry.space_group_name_H-M   'P 1'
#
loop_
_entity.id
_entity.type
_entity.pdbx_description
1 polymer ?
#
loop_
_entity_poly.entity_id
_entity_poly.type
_entity_poly.pdbx_seq_one_letter_code
_entity_poly.pdbx_strand_id
1 'polypeptide(L)'
;VKIFLGDASSPTYDVKKEVLEKSPIPDVNRMVVQGHNTSTVRPYVVCAILRDVTFTPQRYASFIDLQDQLHRNLCRQRTLVAIGTHDMDTVTGPWKYDARNPDDVEFVPLTHDEEGTAFTGRALLEHYETEAACKHLKPYVPIIKDAELYPVVLDGNDTVMSLPPIINGAHS
;
A
#
# COMPACT_ATOMS: atom_id res chain seq x y z
N VAL A 1 -4.91 -21.86 3.90
CA VAL A 1 -4.50 -23.04 4.69
C VAL A 1 -4.77 -24.36 3.96
N LYS A 2 -5.99 -24.64 3.49
CA LYS A 2 -6.32 -25.90 2.78
C LYS A 2 -5.39 -26.28 1.62
N ILE A 3 -5.00 -25.34 0.75
CA ILE A 3 -4.06 -25.61 -0.34
C ILE A 3 -2.68 -26.02 0.18
N PHE A 4 -2.17 -25.31 1.20
CA PHE A 4 -0.86 -25.59 1.79
C PHE A 4 -0.84 -26.90 2.59
N LEU A 5 -1.97 -27.28 3.19
CA LEU A 5 -2.14 -28.56 3.86
C LEU A 5 -2.42 -29.72 2.90
N GLY A 6 -2.58 -29.46 1.59
CA GLY A 6 -2.90 -30.48 0.58
C GLY A 6 -4.40 -30.84 0.50
N ASP A 7 -5.25 -30.19 1.28
CA ASP A 7 -6.71 -30.40 1.29
C ASP A 7 -7.43 -29.78 0.08
N ALA A 8 -6.71 -29.03 -0.76
CA ALA A 8 -7.20 -28.45 -1.99
C ALA A 8 -6.06 -28.34 -3.02
N SER A 9 -6.38 -28.49 -4.31
CA SER A 9 -5.41 -28.25 -5.38
C SER A 9 -5.01 -26.78 -5.44
N SER A 10 -3.73 -26.52 -5.73
CA SER A 10 -3.26 -25.17 -6.02
C SER A 10 -3.99 -24.62 -7.24
N PRO A 11 -4.42 -23.35 -7.23
CA PRO A 11 -4.94 -22.71 -8.42
C PRO A 11 -3.87 -22.73 -9.52
N THR A 12 -4.28 -23.09 -10.73
CA THR A 12 -3.46 -22.96 -11.94
C THR A 12 -3.61 -21.54 -12.46
N TYR A 13 -2.47 -20.86 -12.64
CA TYR A 13 -2.44 -19.51 -13.19
C TYR A 13 -1.91 -19.57 -14.62
N ASP A 14 -2.69 -19.05 -15.56
CA ASP A 14 -2.27 -18.89 -16.95
C ASP A 14 -1.92 -17.43 -17.21
N VAL A 15 -0.72 -17.18 -17.74
CA VAL A 15 -0.36 -15.86 -18.25
C VAL A 15 -1.07 -15.69 -19.60
N LYS A 16 -2.08 -14.81 -19.64
CA LYS A 16 -2.77 -14.48 -20.90
C LYS A 16 -1.79 -13.79 -21.84
N LYS A 17 -1.43 -14.44 -22.96
CA LYS A 17 -0.51 -13.90 -23.99
C LYS A 17 -0.90 -12.51 -24.48
N GLU A 18 -2.20 -12.22 -24.57
CA GLU A 18 -2.74 -10.91 -24.94
C GLU A 18 -2.25 -9.77 -24.04
N VAL A 19 -1.91 -10.03 -22.78
CA VAL A 19 -1.36 -9.05 -21.82
C VAL A 19 0.13 -8.79 -22.08
N LEU A 20 0.86 -9.78 -22.60
CA LEU A 20 2.27 -9.65 -22.97
C LEU A 20 2.43 -9.02 -24.37
N GLU A 21 1.47 -9.26 -25.26
CA GLU A 21 1.49 -8.81 -26.65
C GLU A 21 0.83 -7.43 -26.85
N LYS A 22 -0.14 -7.04 -26.00
CA LYS A 22 -0.63 -5.65 -25.91
C LYS A 22 0.35 -4.81 -25.11
N SER A 23 1.51 -4.60 -25.71
CA SER A 23 2.40 -3.51 -25.36
C SER A 23 1.95 -2.29 -26.18
N PRO A 24 1.59 -1.18 -25.52
CA PRO A 24 1.71 -0.95 -24.09
C PRO A 24 0.51 -1.50 -23.28
N ILE A 25 0.78 -1.90 -22.03
CA ILE A 25 -0.24 -1.98 -20.98
C ILE A 25 -1.10 -0.71 -21.10
N PRO A 26 -2.45 -0.80 -21.09
CA PRO A 26 -3.28 0.40 -21.17
C PRO A 26 -2.77 1.42 -20.16
N ASP A 27 -2.51 2.66 -20.57
CA ASP A 27 -1.82 3.65 -19.72
C ASP A 27 -2.46 3.81 -18.34
N VAL A 28 -3.78 3.60 -18.26
CA VAL A 28 -4.57 3.60 -17.01
C VAL A 28 -4.13 2.54 -15.99
N ASN A 29 -3.44 1.48 -16.39
CA ASN A 29 -2.97 0.41 -15.50
C ASN A 29 -1.45 0.46 -15.23
N ARG A 30 -0.82 1.61 -15.47
CA ARG A 30 0.63 1.79 -15.32
C ARG A 30 0.99 2.45 -13.99
N MET A 31 2.03 1.94 -13.34
CA MET A 31 2.72 2.60 -12.23
C MET A 31 3.95 3.36 -12.77
N VAL A 32 3.98 4.67 -12.58
CA VAL A 32 5.11 5.55 -12.95
C VAL A 32 5.98 5.78 -11.70
N VAL A 33 7.26 5.39 -11.78
CA VAL A 33 8.18 5.47 -10.63
C VAL A 33 9.09 6.69 -10.76
N GLN A 34 9.05 7.58 -9.78
CA GLN A 34 10.01 8.68 -9.63
C GLN A 34 11.28 8.16 -8.95
N GLY A 35 12.12 7.46 -9.72
CA GLY A 35 13.29 6.75 -9.22
C GLY A 35 14.31 7.65 -8.49
N HIS A 36 14.48 8.89 -8.95
CA HIS A 36 15.40 9.85 -8.32
C HIS A 36 15.05 10.12 -6.85
N ASN A 37 13.77 10.28 -6.54
CA ASN A 37 13.29 10.49 -5.18
C ASN A 37 13.20 9.18 -4.40
N THR A 38 12.57 8.16 -4.97
CA THR A 38 12.28 6.90 -4.26
C THR A 38 13.55 6.11 -3.89
N SER A 39 14.63 6.26 -4.65
CA SER A 39 15.90 5.56 -4.37
C SER A 39 16.57 5.93 -3.04
N THR A 40 16.27 7.10 -2.47
CA THR A 40 16.87 7.57 -1.21
C THR A 40 16.28 6.91 0.02
N VAL A 41 15.03 6.45 -0.07
CA VAL A 41 14.27 5.92 1.08
C VAL A 41 13.76 4.50 0.83
N ARG A 42 13.17 4.24 -0.34
CA ARG A 42 12.51 2.97 -0.66
C ARG A 42 12.45 2.74 -2.17
N PRO A 43 13.47 2.11 -2.77
CA PRO A 43 13.73 2.16 -4.21
C PRO A 43 12.76 1.37 -5.11
N TYR A 44 11.98 0.45 -4.56
CA TYR A 44 11.25 -0.53 -5.37
C TYR A 44 9.76 -0.58 -5.02
N VAL A 45 8.95 -0.76 -6.06
CA VAL A 45 7.50 -1.01 -5.95
C VAL A 45 7.10 -2.09 -6.95
N VAL A 46 6.18 -2.96 -6.54
CA VAL A 46 5.55 -3.97 -7.40
C VAL A 46 4.06 -3.96 -7.10
N CYS A 47 3.24 -4.03 -8.16
CA CYS A 47 1.79 -3.97 -8.06
C CYS A 47 1.16 -5.11 -8.88
N ALA A 48 -0.02 -5.55 -8.45
CA ALA A 48 -0.86 -6.49 -9.19
C ALA A 48 -2.32 -6.11 -8.98
N ILE A 49 -3.15 -6.34 -10.02
CA ILE A 49 -4.60 -6.12 -9.95
C ILE A 49 -5.29 -7.49 -9.95
N LEU A 50 -6.10 -7.75 -8.94
CA LEU A 50 -6.97 -8.92 -8.88
C LEU A 50 -8.39 -8.46 -9.21
N ARG A 51 -8.93 -8.93 -10.34
CA ARG A 51 -10.29 -8.57 -10.80
C ARG A 51 -11.31 -9.63 -10.39
N ASP A 52 -12.57 -9.20 -10.28
CA ASP A 52 -13.73 -10.07 -10.01
C ASP A 52 -13.61 -10.83 -8.66
N VAL A 53 -12.99 -10.20 -7.67
CA VAL A 53 -12.84 -10.77 -6.32
C VAL A 53 -14.07 -10.44 -5.48
N THR A 54 -14.81 -11.46 -5.05
CA THR A 54 -15.91 -11.28 -4.09
C THR A 54 -15.44 -11.56 -2.66
N PHE A 55 -15.36 -10.50 -1.86
CA PHE A 55 -15.11 -10.61 -0.43
C PHE A 55 -16.39 -10.94 0.33
N THR A 56 -16.31 -11.98 1.16
CA THR A 56 -17.22 -12.16 2.31
C THR A 56 -16.48 -11.70 3.56
N PRO A 57 -17.17 -11.39 4.68
CA PRO A 57 -16.51 -10.98 5.92
C PRO A 57 -15.38 -11.93 6.36
N GLN A 58 -15.59 -13.25 6.22
CA GLN A 58 -14.60 -14.27 6.58
C GLN A 58 -13.40 -14.27 5.62
N ARG A 59 -13.63 -14.10 4.31
CA ARG A 59 -12.55 -14.01 3.31
C ARG A 59 -11.74 -12.74 3.49
N TYR A 60 -12.39 -11.63 3.78
CA TYR A 60 -11.74 -10.35 4.04
C TYR A 60 -10.86 -10.42 5.30
N ALA A 61 -11.39 -10.93 6.41
CA ALA A 61 -10.60 -11.15 7.63
C ALA A 61 -9.39 -12.06 7.37
N SER A 62 -9.60 -13.18 6.66
CA SER A 62 -8.50 -14.09 6.29
C SER A 62 -7.46 -13.44 5.37
N PHE A 63 -7.85 -12.47 4.55
CA PHE A 63 -6.95 -11.75 3.65
C PHE A 63 -6.09 -10.75 4.41
N ILE A 64 -6.69 -9.97 5.31
CA ILE A 64 -5.96 -9.06 6.20
C ILE A 64 -5.01 -9.83 7.12
N ASP A 65 -5.45 -10.94 7.71
CA ASP A 65 -4.61 -11.81 8.54
C ASP A 65 -3.37 -12.32 7.80
N LEU A 66 -3.53 -12.68 6.52
CA LEU A 66 -2.40 -13.11 5.68
C LEU A 66 -1.40 -11.97 5.47
N GLN A 67 -1.86 -10.75 5.18
CA GLN A 67 -0.99 -9.58 5.04
C GLN A 67 -0.20 -9.33 6.32
N ASP A 68 -0.87 -9.36 7.47
CA ASP A 68 -0.24 -9.15 8.77
C ASP A 68 0.78 -10.23 9.10
N GLN A 69 0.50 -11.50 8.77
CA GLN A 69 1.45 -12.59 8.95
C GLN A 69 2.71 -12.42 8.08
N LEU A 70 2.55 -11.96 6.83
CA LEU A 70 3.68 -11.65 5.94
C LEU A 70 4.47 -10.46 6.48
N HIS A 71 3.78 -9.39 6.92
CA HIS A 71 4.40 -8.21 7.51
C HIS A 71 5.25 -8.54 8.73
N ARG A 72 4.74 -9.38 9.64
CA ARG A 72 5.47 -9.78 10.85
C ARG A 72 6.72 -10.60 10.55
N ASN A 73 6.64 -11.53 9.60
CA ASN A 73 7.72 -12.49 9.36
C ASN A 73 8.60 -12.11 8.16
N LEU A 74 8.14 -12.41 6.95
CA LEU A 74 8.93 -12.28 5.71
C LEU A 74 9.38 -10.84 5.45
N CYS A 75 8.51 -9.89 5.76
CA CYS A 75 8.76 -8.47 5.55
C CYS A 75 9.56 -7.78 6.67
N ARG A 76 9.88 -8.51 7.76
CA ARG A 76 10.51 -8.00 8.98
C ARG A 76 9.84 -6.73 9.51
N GLN A 77 8.60 -6.86 9.99
CA GLN A 77 7.82 -5.73 10.53
C GLN A 77 7.75 -4.55 9.55
N ARG A 78 7.50 -4.86 8.28
CA ARG A 78 7.39 -3.91 7.16
C ARG A 78 8.69 -3.17 6.76
N THR A 79 9.79 -3.37 7.47
CA THR A 79 11.08 -2.74 7.16
C THR A 79 11.56 -3.12 5.76
N LEU A 80 11.44 -4.39 5.36
CA LEU A 80 11.87 -4.83 4.02
C LEU A 80 10.80 -4.62 2.95
N VAL A 81 9.54 -4.99 3.25
CA VAL A 81 8.43 -4.94 2.31
C VAL A 81 7.17 -4.50 3.02
N ALA A 82 6.43 -3.54 2.47
CA ALA A 82 5.08 -3.21 2.95
C ALA A 82 4.12 -3.50 1.81
N ILE A 83 3.01 -4.13 2.18
CA ILE A 83 1.96 -4.54 1.26
C ILE A 83 0.79 -3.64 1.59
N GLY A 84 0.34 -2.88 0.59
CA GLY A 84 -0.88 -2.09 0.62
C GLY A 84 -1.91 -2.74 -0.30
N THR A 85 -3.19 -2.63 0.05
CA THR A 85 -4.29 -3.11 -0.76
C THR A 85 -5.34 -2.03 -0.84
N HIS A 86 -5.82 -1.82 -2.06
CA HIS A 86 -6.67 -0.72 -2.44
C HIS A 86 -7.84 -1.29 -3.24
N ASP A 87 -9.04 -0.76 -3.01
CA ASP A 87 -10.20 -0.95 -3.84
C ASP A 87 -9.96 -0.25 -5.19
N MET A 88 -9.98 -1.04 -6.25
CA MET A 88 -9.73 -0.56 -7.60
C MET A 88 -10.91 0.24 -8.15
N ASP A 89 -12.09 0.16 -7.52
CA ASP A 89 -13.28 0.89 -7.97
C ASP A 89 -13.29 2.36 -7.48
N THR A 90 -12.46 2.72 -6.49
CA THR A 90 -12.40 4.07 -5.92
C THR A 90 -11.26 4.93 -6.46
N VAL A 91 -10.30 4.33 -7.16
CA VAL A 91 -9.07 5.02 -7.62
C VAL A 91 -8.89 4.93 -9.13
N THR A 92 -8.26 5.94 -9.71
CA THR A 92 -8.00 6.03 -11.15
C THR A 92 -6.50 6.04 -11.43
N GLY A 93 -6.09 5.44 -12.55
CA GLY A 93 -4.71 5.54 -13.02
C GLY A 93 -4.53 6.61 -14.11
N PRO A 94 -3.28 6.85 -14.57
CA PRO A 94 -2.05 6.15 -14.19
C PRO A 94 -1.64 6.45 -12.74
N TRP A 95 -1.00 5.49 -12.07
CA TRP A 95 -0.51 5.67 -10.69
C TRP A 95 0.92 6.16 -10.67
N LYS A 96 1.30 6.80 -9.58
CA LYS A 96 2.66 7.27 -9.35
C LYS A 96 3.21 6.72 -8.05
N TYR A 97 4.44 6.21 -8.09
CA TYR A 97 5.23 5.93 -6.89
C TYR A 97 6.34 6.96 -6.81
N ASP A 98 6.33 7.74 -5.74
CA ASP A 98 7.22 8.89 -5.56
C ASP A 98 7.69 8.96 -4.11
N ALA A 99 8.65 9.83 -3.81
CA ALA A 99 8.95 10.24 -2.45
C ALA A 99 8.97 11.77 -2.37
N ARG A 100 8.17 12.32 -1.46
CA ARG A 100 7.93 13.78 -1.36
C ARG A 100 8.38 14.30 0.00
N ASN A 101 8.59 15.61 0.09
CA ASN A 101 8.85 16.25 1.37
C ASN A 101 7.67 15.96 2.33
N PRO A 102 7.91 15.48 3.57
CA PRO A 102 6.87 15.17 4.54
C PRO A 102 5.86 16.29 4.79
N ASP A 103 6.28 17.55 4.64
CA ASP A 103 5.46 18.72 4.89
C ASP A 103 4.55 19.08 3.71
N ASP A 104 4.83 18.55 2.50
CA ASP A 104 4.04 18.74 1.27
C ASP A 104 3.07 17.58 1.00
N VAL A 105 3.08 16.53 1.82
CA VAL A 105 2.22 15.34 1.65
C VAL A 105 0.93 15.54 2.42
N GLU A 106 -0.13 15.95 1.74
CA GLU A 106 -1.49 15.95 2.31
C GLU A 106 -2.10 14.55 2.21
N PHE A 107 -2.54 14.00 3.34
CA PHE A 107 -3.00 12.61 3.41
C PHE A 107 -4.08 12.40 4.47
N VAL A 108 -5.14 11.68 4.08
CA VAL A 108 -6.21 11.22 4.97
C VAL A 108 -6.00 9.73 5.25
N PRO A 109 -5.50 9.35 6.43
CA PRO A 109 -5.24 7.96 6.77
C PRO A 109 -6.53 7.15 6.93
N LEU A 110 -6.43 5.84 6.70
CA LEU A 110 -7.45 4.88 7.11
C LEU A 110 -7.42 4.75 8.64
N THR A 111 -8.18 5.59 9.36
CA THR A 111 -8.37 5.51 10.81
C THR A 111 -9.83 5.18 11.15
N HIS A 112 -10.05 4.57 12.31
CA HIS A 112 -11.38 4.16 12.78
C HIS A 112 -12.11 5.24 13.59
N ASP A 113 -11.40 6.29 14.05
CA ASP A 113 -11.90 7.15 15.13
C ASP A 113 -12.21 8.60 14.68
N GLU A 114 -11.58 9.10 13.60
CA GLU A 114 -11.83 10.44 13.03
C GLU A 114 -11.78 10.39 11.50
N GLU A 115 -12.89 9.97 10.88
CA GLU A 115 -13.03 9.93 9.43
C GLU A 115 -12.84 11.32 8.82
N GLY A 116 -11.89 11.44 7.87
CA GLY A 116 -11.74 12.64 7.04
C GLY A 116 -10.74 13.68 7.53
N THR A 117 -10.02 13.45 8.64
CA THR A 117 -8.95 14.36 9.07
C THR A 117 -7.73 14.22 8.15
N ALA A 118 -7.36 15.30 7.46
CA ALA A 118 -6.14 15.37 6.66
C ALA A 118 -4.95 15.78 7.52
N PHE A 119 -3.81 15.14 7.29
CA PHE A 119 -2.53 15.43 7.94
C PHE A 119 -1.46 15.70 6.90
N THR A 120 -0.44 16.48 7.27
CA THR A 120 0.85 16.37 6.59
C THR A 120 1.52 15.04 6.94
N GLY A 121 2.39 14.52 6.09
CA GLY A 121 3.16 13.30 6.36
C GLY A 121 3.92 13.39 7.70
N ARG A 122 4.53 14.54 8.00
CA ARG A 122 5.23 14.78 9.29
C ARG A 122 4.26 14.76 10.47
N ALA A 123 3.18 15.53 10.40
CA ALA A 123 2.21 15.63 11.48
C ALA A 123 1.54 14.27 11.77
N LEU A 124 1.33 13.45 10.73
CA LEU A 124 0.78 12.11 10.87
C LEU A 124 1.70 11.19 11.69
N LEU A 125 3.00 11.20 11.42
CA LEU A 125 3.94 10.34 12.16
C LEU A 125 4.09 10.79 13.62
N GLU A 126 4.09 12.09 13.87
CA GLU A 126 4.07 12.64 15.24
C GLU A 126 2.81 12.18 15.99
N HIS A 127 1.64 12.29 15.35
CA HIS A 127 0.37 11.81 15.89
C HIS A 127 0.41 10.31 16.22
N TYR A 128 0.97 9.47 15.34
CA TYR A 128 1.09 8.02 15.58
C TYR A 128 2.09 7.64 16.68
N GLU A 129 3.03 8.52 17.04
CA GLU A 129 3.92 8.28 18.18
C GLU A 129 3.28 8.59 19.53
N THR A 130 2.39 9.58 19.56
CA THR A 130 1.78 10.10 20.79
C THR A 130 0.43 9.47 21.08
N GLU A 131 -0.40 9.23 20.06
CA GLU A 131 -1.77 8.79 20.26
C GLU A 131 -1.91 7.32 20.64
N ALA A 132 -2.63 7.09 21.74
CA ALA A 132 -2.85 5.75 22.28
C ALA A 132 -3.66 4.86 21.34
N ALA A 133 -4.63 5.43 20.60
CA ALA A 133 -5.44 4.71 19.61
C ALA A 133 -4.60 4.13 18.46
N CYS A 134 -3.51 4.81 18.09
CA CYS A 134 -2.62 4.43 17.01
C CYS A 134 -1.39 3.62 17.47
N LYS A 135 -1.39 3.09 18.71
CA LYS A 135 -0.25 2.37 19.30
C LYS A 135 0.27 1.21 18.45
N HIS A 136 -0.59 0.59 17.64
CA HIS A 136 -0.21 -0.49 16.73
C HIS A 136 0.66 -0.02 15.54
N LEU A 137 0.63 1.27 15.19
CA LEU A 137 1.44 1.87 14.13
C LEU A 137 2.78 2.43 14.62
N LYS A 138 2.85 2.80 15.90
CA LYS A 138 4.06 3.33 16.54
C LYS A 138 5.36 2.55 16.25
N PRO A 139 5.38 1.20 16.20
CA PRO A 139 6.60 0.46 15.86
C PRO A 139 7.12 0.70 14.43
N TYR A 140 6.26 1.15 13.50
CA TYR A 140 6.62 1.35 12.10
C TYR A 140 7.04 2.79 11.80
N VAL A 141 6.66 3.76 12.64
CA VAL A 141 7.01 5.18 12.47
C VAL A 141 8.52 5.40 12.26
N PRO A 142 9.42 4.80 13.06
CA PRO A 142 10.86 5.01 12.90
C PRO A 142 11.45 4.53 11.57
N ILE A 143 10.70 3.76 10.76
CA ILE A 143 11.21 3.24 9.47
C ILE A 143 11.49 4.36 8.49
N ILE A 144 10.67 5.41 8.49
CA ILE A 144 10.81 6.55 7.56
C ILE A 144 10.87 7.91 8.25
N LYS A 145 10.62 8.01 9.56
CA LYS A 145 10.51 9.29 10.28
C LYS A 145 11.65 10.26 10.01
N ASP A 146 12.89 9.76 10.06
CA ASP A 146 14.10 10.56 9.92
C ASP A 146 14.56 10.74 8.46
N ALA A 147 13.80 10.20 7.49
CA ALA A 147 14.09 10.38 6.08
C ALA A 147 13.71 11.79 5.60
N GLU A 148 14.49 12.34 4.67
CA GLU A 148 14.20 13.66 4.07
C GLU A 148 12.93 13.64 3.20
N LEU A 149 12.63 12.49 2.58
CA LEU A 149 11.47 12.28 1.72
C LEU A 149 10.67 11.07 2.20
N TYR A 150 9.35 11.18 2.19
CA TYR A 150 8.45 10.08 2.51
C TYR A 150 7.89 9.46 1.24
N PRO A 151 7.97 8.12 1.09
CA PRO A 151 7.44 7.46 -0.09
C PRO A 151 5.91 7.48 -0.06
N VAL A 152 5.32 7.75 -1.22
CA VAL A 152 3.87 7.88 -1.42
C VAL A 152 3.45 7.15 -2.69
N VAL A 153 2.25 6.57 -2.66
CA VAL A 153 1.57 6.09 -3.86
C VAL A 153 0.44 7.05 -4.17
N LEU A 154 0.35 7.53 -5.41
CA LEU A 154 -0.68 8.47 -5.85
C LEU A 154 -1.51 7.89 -6.98
N ASP A 155 -2.78 8.31 -7.03
CA ASP A 155 -3.68 8.05 -8.15
C ASP A 155 -3.48 9.05 -9.31
N GLY A 156 -4.27 8.88 -10.37
CA GLY A 156 -4.22 9.73 -11.57
C GLY A 156 -4.64 11.19 -11.33
N ASN A 157 -5.26 11.47 -10.18
CA ASN A 157 -5.60 12.82 -9.74
C ASN A 157 -4.53 13.42 -8.80
N ASP A 158 -3.39 12.75 -8.65
CA ASP A 158 -2.32 13.09 -7.69
C ASP A 158 -2.79 13.04 -6.22
N THR A 159 -3.83 12.26 -5.92
CA THR A 159 -4.32 12.00 -4.55
C THR A 159 -3.50 10.89 -3.92
N VAL A 160 -3.03 11.08 -2.68
CA VAL A 160 -2.20 10.10 -1.98
C VAL A 160 -3.05 8.92 -1.48
N MET A 161 -2.79 7.74 -2.04
CA MET A 161 -3.46 6.47 -1.71
C MET A 161 -2.80 5.74 -0.55
N SER A 162 -1.49 5.90 -0.36
CA SER A 162 -0.79 5.31 0.79
C SER A 162 0.51 6.02 1.09
N LEU A 163 0.94 5.87 2.35
CA LEU A 163 2.24 6.29 2.86
C LEU A 163 3.04 5.05 3.31
N PRO A 164 3.65 4.29 2.39
CA PRO A 164 4.43 3.12 2.78
C PRO A 164 5.60 3.49 3.72
N PRO A 165 5.99 2.63 4.68
CA PRO A 165 5.38 1.37 5.10
C PRO A 165 4.30 1.55 6.20
N ILE A 166 3.79 2.76 6.39
CA ILE A 166 3.02 3.15 7.56
C ILE A 166 1.55 2.73 7.43
N ILE A 167 0.82 3.31 6.48
CA ILE A 167 -0.64 3.17 6.41
C ILE A 167 -1.19 3.45 4.99
N ASN A 168 -2.38 2.91 4.69
CA ASN A 168 -3.15 3.24 3.49
C ASN A 168 -4.09 4.43 3.76
N GLY A 169 -4.51 5.12 2.72
CA GLY A 169 -5.46 6.22 2.82
C GLY A 169 -6.90 5.73 2.88
N ALA A 170 -7.82 6.56 3.37
CA ALA A 170 -9.25 6.27 3.36
C ALA A 170 -9.87 6.32 1.95
N HIS A 171 -9.19 6.94 0.98
CA HIS A 171 -9.63 7.12 -0.41
C HIS A 171 -9.53 5.83 -1.25
N SER A 172 -8.88 4.78 -0.74
CA SER A 172 -8.44 3.63 -1.52
C SER A 172 -8.52 2.33 -0.75
#